data_AF-R5KGN7-F1
#
_entry.id   AF-R5KGN7-F1
#
_cell.length_a   1.000
_cell.length_b   1.000
_cell.length_c   1.000
_cell.angle_alpha   90.00
_cell.angle_beta   90.00
_cell.angle_gamma   90.00
#
_symmetry.space_group_name_H-M   'P 1'
#
loop_
_entity.id
_entity.type
_entity.pdbx_description
1 polymer ?
#
loop_
_entity_poly.entity_id
_entity_poly.type
_entity_poly.pdbx_seq_one_letter_code
_entity_poly.pdbx_strand_id
1 'polypeptide(L)'
;MHKSQGLTFRQVNIDFTGGVFAGGQAYVALSRCTSLEGISLETPVRREDVFVRPEILRFAQGYNDGRLIASALNESKADREYHDAAAAFDGGDFDAFLDSFFKAIHHRYDIEKPAARRLIRMKLNRMNTLRRENERLEDTLRRQREFMKKLAAEYTLLGKECERERMPEAAAANYRKALELYPEAHEARRRLAAVSPRGGEGG
;
A
#
# COMPACT_ATOMS: atom_id res chain seq x y z
N MET A 1 -39.60 26.67 30.76
CA MET A 1 -38.32 26.29 30.12
C MET A 1 -37.97 24.80 30.26
N HIS A 2 -37.87 24.22 31.47
CA HIS A 2 -37.51 22.80 31.64
C HIS A 2 -38.60 21.77 31.23
N LYS A 3 -39.83 22.21 30.93
CA LYS A 3 -40.96 21.34 30.53
C LYS A 3 -41.35 21.42 29.05
N SER A 4 -40.54 22.10 28.23
CA SER A 4 -40.93 22.50 26.86
C SER A 4 -39.88 22.16 25.79
N GLN A 5 -38.96 21.24 26.09
CA GLN A 5 -37.88 20.85 25.18
C GLN A 5 -38.46 20.20 23.91
N GLY A 6 -38.18 20.79 22.74
CA GLY A 6 -38.61 20.26 21.43
C GLY A 6 -40.00 20.73 20.95
N LEU A 7 -40.71 21.56 21.71
CA LEU A 7 -42.05 22.04 21.37
C LEU A 7 -42.02 23.51 20.93
N THR A 8 -42.90 23.88 19.99
CA THR A 8 -43.18 25.28 19.62
C THR A 8 -44.57 25.66 20.09
N PHE A 9 -44.76 26.92 20.47
CA PHE A 9 -46.00 27.40 21.08
C PHE A 9 -46.57 28.58 20.30
N ARG A 10 -47.91 28.58 20.16
CA ARG A 10 -48.67 29.71 19.61
C ARG A 10 -49.00 30.76 20.66
N GLN A 11 -49.22 30.33 21.89
CA GLN A 11 -49.43 31.19 23.05
C GLN A 11 -48.52 30.72 24.17
N VAL A 12 -47.77 31.64 24.77
CA VAL A 12 -46.89 31.33 25.89
C VAL A 12 -46.89 32.49 26.88
N ASN A 13 -46.91 32.13 28.16
CA ASN A 13 -46.63 33.07 29.23
C ASN A 13 -45.19 32.83 29.71
N ILE A 14 -44.34 33.84 29.62
CA ILE A 14 -42.93 33.76 29.97
C ILE A 14 -42.71 34.58 31.23
N ASP A 15 -42.30 33.90 32.27
CA ASP A 15 -41.89 34.52 33.53
C ASP A 15 -40.37 34.56 33.63
N PHE A 16 -39.82 35.77 33.73
CA PHE A 16 -38.39 36.03 33.99
C PHE A 16 -38.13 36.33 35.48
N THR A 17 -39.17 36.29 36.33
CA THR A 17 -39.08 36.58 37.76
C THR A 17 -38.19 35.53 38.45
N GLY A 18 -37.09 35.98 39.05
CA GLY A 18 -36.04 35.11 39.60
C GLY A 18 -34.77 35.01 38.74
N GLY A 19 -34.77 35.65 37.57
CA GLY A 19 -33.62 35.75 36.67
C GLY A 19 -33.40 34.50 35.82
N VAL A 20 -32.64 34.66 34.75
CA VAL A 20 -32.30 33.58 33.82
C VAL A 20 -31.05 32.84 34.34
N PHE A 21 -31.20 31.56 34.70
CA PHE A 21 -30.11 30.78 35.35
C PHE A 21 -28.94 30.43 34.40
N ALA A 22 -29.18 30.41 33.09
CA ALA A 22 -28.14 30.12 32.10
C ALA A 22 -28.26 30.98 30.84
N GLY A 23 -27.11 31.47 30.36
CA GLY A 23 -27.06 32.24 29.13
C GLY A 23 -27.70 31.50 27.95
N GLY A 24 -28.48 32.22 27.15
CA GLY A 24 -29.23 31.67 26.01
C GLY A 24 -30.63 31.11 26.34
N GLN A 25 -31.02 30.99 27.62
CA GLN A 25 -32.37 30.56 27.99
C GLN A 25 -33.46 31.55 27.56
N ALA A 26 -33.23 32.86 27.65
CA ALA A 26 -34.17 33.86 27.11
C ALA A 26 -34.37 33.70 25.59
N TYR A 27 -33.30 33.48 24.83
CA TYR A 27 -33.38 33.18 23.40
C TYR A 27 -34.13 31.88 23.12
N VAL A 28 -33.87 30.82 23.89
CA VAL A 28 -34.59 29.55 23.75
C VAL A 28 -36.07 29.69 24.11
N ALA A 29 -36.46 30.51 25.08
CA ALA A 29 -37.86 30.76 25.39
C ALA A 29 -38.57 31.47 24.22
N LEU A 30 -37.95 32.54 23.71
CA LEU A 30 -38.52 33.37 22.65
C LEU A 30 -38.52 32.66 21.29
N SER A 31 -37.45 31.93 20.93
CA SER A 31 -37.34 31.21 19.65
C SER A 31 -38.34 30.05 19.49
N ARG A 32 -38.98 29.60 20.59
CA ARG A 32 -40.04 28.58 20.53
C ARG A 32 -41.43 29.19 20.32
N CYS A 33 -41.56 30.50 20.36
CA CYS A 33 -42.78 31.22 20.05
C CYS A 33 -42.93 31.35 18.54
N THR A 34 -44.14 31.13 18.03
CA THR A 34 -44.43 31.18 16.58
C THR A 34 -45.05 32.51 16.12
N SER A 35 -45.51 33.34 17.05
CA SER A 35 -46.01 34.71 16.82
C SER A 35 -45.69 35.58 18.04
N LEU A 36 -45.54 36.89 17.83
CA LEU A 36 -45.41 37.89 18.88
C LEU A 36 -46.72 38.16 19.63
N GLU A 37 -47.88 38.06 18.95
CA GLU A 37 -49.19 38.34 19.56
C GLU A 37 -49.57 37.33 20.66
N GLY A 38 -48.98 36.13 20.60
CA GLY A 38 -49.20 35.07 21.58
C GLY A 38 -48.27 35.11 22.79
N ILE A 39 -47.38 36.10 22.90
CA ILE A 39 -46.41 36.19 23.99
C ILE A 39 -46.94 37.12 25.08
N SER A 40 -47.10 36.58 26.28
CA SER A 40 -47.32 37.36 27.50
C SER A 40 -46.07 37.26 28.37
N LEU A 41 -45.62 38.40 28.90
CA LEU A 41 -44.48 38.48 29.82
C LEU A 41 -45.01 38.89 31.19
N GLU A 42 -44.74 38.08 32.23
CA GLU A 42 -45.12 38.44 33.60
C GLU A 42 -44.30 39.63 34.12
N THR A 43 -43.05 39.73 33.67
CA THR A 43 -42.14 40.84 33.96
C THR A 43 -41.45 41.32 32.68
N PRO A 44 -41.16 42.64 32.54
CA PRO A 44 -40.40 43.14 31.40
C PRO A 44 -39.00 42.51 31.35
N VAL A 45 -38.56 42.10 30.14
CA VAL A 45 -37.20 41.58 29.93
C VAL A 45 -36.18 42.64 30.33
N ARG A 46 -35.27 42.27 31.23
CA ARG A 46 -34.18 43.15 31.66
C ARG A 46 -32.89 42.80 30.93
N ARG A 47 -31.94 43.75 30.93
CA ARG A 47 -30.60 43.52 30.34
C ARG A 47 -29.87 42.35 31.01
N GLU A 48 -30.09 42.15 32.30
CA GLU A 48 -29.54 41.05 33.10
C GLU A 48 -30.09 39.66 32.69
N ASP A 49 -31.24 39.59 32.02
CA ASP A 49 -31.84 38.33 31.54
C ASP A 49 -31.24 37.86 30.21
N VAL A 50 -30.50 38.73 29.52
CA VAL A 50 -29.90 38.47 28.21
C VAL A 50 -28.38 38.50 28.33
N PHE A 51 -27.79 37.35 28.66
CA PHE A 51 -26.34 37.18 28.71
C PHE A 51 -25.90 35.92 27.97
N VAL A 52 -24.67 35.95 27.44
CA VAL A 52 -24.00 34.81 26.83
C VAL A 52 -22.82 34.44 27.71
N ARG A 53 -22.68 33.15 28.01
CA ARG A 53 -21.56 32.63 28.78
C ARG A 53 -20.24 32.86 28.01
N PRO A 54 -19.17 33.41 28.62
CA PRO A 54 -17.89 33.66 27.95
C PRO A 54 -17.28 32.41 27.29
N GLU A 55 -17.59 31.22 27.79
CA GLU A 55 -17.18 29.93 27.20
C GLU A 55 -17.77 29.73 25.80
N ILE A 56 -19.03 30.13 25.58
CA ILE A 56 -19.71 30.01 24.28
C ILE A 56 -19.11 31.00 23.28
N LEU A 57 -18.79 32.22 23.73
CA LEU A 57 -18.11 33.21 22.88
C LEU A 57 -16.72 32.73 22.47
N ARG A 58 -15.95 32.17 23.41
CA ARG A 58 -14.63 31.57 23.14
C ARG A 58 -14.72 30.40 22.14
N PHE A 59 -15.70 29.51 22.32
CA PHE A 59 -15.94 28.41 21.39
C PHE A 59 -16.32 28.91 19.99
N ALA A 60 -17.28 29.84 19.90
CA ALA A 60 -17.74 30.39 18.62
C ALA A 60 -16.62 31.12 17.86
N GLN A 61 -15.70 31.78 18.57
CA GLN A 61 -14.53 32.43 18.00
C GLN A 61 -13.48 31.42 17.47
N GLY A 62 -13.37 30.23 18.06
CA GLY A 62 -12.35 29.23 17.70
C GLY A 62 -12.83 28.04 16.84
N TYR A 63 -14.14 27.78 16.79
CA TYR A 63 -14.71 26.59 16.14
C TYR A 63 -14.52 26.56 14.62
N ASN A 64 -14.42 27.72 13.97
CA ASN A 64 -14.21 27.83 12.54
C ASN A 64 -12.85 28.45 12.20
N ASP A 65 -11.81 28.00 12.89
CA ASP A 65 -10.44 28.38 12.55
C ASP A 65 -10.05 27.71 11.22
N GLY A 66 -10.22 28.47 10.13
CA GLY A 66 -9.87 28.03 8.79
C GLY A 66 -8.42 27.58 8.65
N ARG A 67 -7.50 28.05 9.52
CA ARG A 67 -6.10 27.61 9.50
C ARG A 67 -5.96 26.20 10.08
N LEU A 68 -6.62 25.89 11.19
CA LEU A 68 -6.62 24.55 11.77
C LEU A 68 -7.26 23.54 10.81
N ILE A 69 -8.39 23.90 10.19
CA ILE A 69 -9.06 23.06 9.20
C ILE A 69 -8.15 22.83 7.99
N ALA A 70 -7.53 23.89 7.46
CA ALA A 70 -6.60 23.77 6.34
C ALA A 70 -5.37 22.92 6.68
N SER A 71 -4.80 23.05 7.89
CA SER A 71 -3.67 22.23 8.35
C SER A 71 -4.05 20.75 8.40
N ALA A 72 -5.18 20.43 9.05
CA ALA A 72 -5.64 19.04 9.16
C ALA A 72 -5.95 18.41 7.79
N LEU A 73 -6.52 19.18 6.86
CA LEU A 73 -6.75 18.75 5.48
C LEU A 73 -5.42 18.50 4.74
N ASN A 74 -4.44 19.37 4.91
CA ASN A 74 -3.14 19.24 4.26
C ASN A 74 -2.35 18.03 4.81
N GLU A 75 -2.42 17.80 6.13
CA GLU A 75 -1.87 16.61 6.77
C GLU A 75 -2.52 15.31 6.25
N SER A 76 -3.85 15.29 6.15
CA SER A 76 -4.58 14.12 5.63
C SER A 76 -4.25 13.83 4.16
N LYS A 77 -4.05 14.88 3.34
CA LYS A 77 -3.58 14.72 1.96
C LYS A 77 -2.19 14.11 1.92
N ALA A 78 -1.26 14.60 2.73
CA ALA A 78 0.09 14.06 2.80
C ALA A 78 0.08 12.58 3.18
N ASP A 79 -0.74 12.17 4.17
CA ASP A 79 -0.86 10.77 4.57
C ASP A 79 -1.29 9.87 3.41
N ARG A 80 -2.30 10.29 2.65
CA ARG A 80 -2.77 9.55 1.47
C ARG A 80 -1.70 9.48 0.38
N GLU A 81 -1.06 10.61 0.06
CA GLU A 81 -0.01 10.67 -0.96
C GLU A 81 1.20 9.80 -0.60
N TYR A 82 1.60 9.76 0.69
CA TYR A 82 2.66 8.86 1.17
C TYR A 82 2.25 7.39 1.10
N HIS A 83 0.99 7.08 1.40
CA HIS A 83 0.46 5.73 1.27
C HIS A 83 0.50 5.26 -0.19
N ASP A 84 0.00 6.09 -1.10
CA ASP A 84 -0.07 5.78 -2.53
C ASP A 84 1.34 5.64 -3.13
N ALA A 85 2.29 6.49 -2.72
CA ALA A 85 3.70 6.34 -3.06
C ALA A 85 4.27 4.99 -2.58
N ALA A 86 4.03 4.61 -1.32
CA ALA A 86 4.53 3.35 -0.78
C ALA A 86 3.95 2.14 -1.54
N ALA A 87 2.66 2.16 -1.88
CA ALA A 87 2.00 1.11 -2.64
C ALA A 87 2.55 1.01 -4.07
N ALA A 88 2.75 2.13 -4.76
CA ALA A 88 3.35 2.17 -6.10
C ALA A 88 4.78 1.60 -6.11
N PHE A 89 5.60 1.96 -5.11
CA PHE A 89 6.94 1.40 -4.95
C PHE A 89 6.91 -0.12 -4.78
N ASP A 90 6.00 -0.64 -3.96
CA ASP A 90 5.86 -2.08 -3.74
C ASP A 90 5.34 -2.82 -4.97
N GLY A 91 4.54 -2.14 -5.80
CA GLY A 91 4.11 -2.64 -7.12
C GLY A 91 5.18 -2.53 -8.22
N GLY A 92 6.29 -1.82 -7.98
CA GLY A 92 7.33 -1.56 -8.97
C GLY A 92 7.00 -0.46 -9.99
N ASP A 93 5.90 0.27 -9.79
CA ASP A 93 5.54 1.43 -10.60
C ASP A 93 6.27 2.67 -10.05
N PHE A 94 7.49 2.89 -10.52
CA PHE A 94 8.35 3.95 -10.00
C PHE A 94 7.94 5.35 -10.47
N ASP A 95 7.28 5.47 -11.62
CA ASP A 95 6.78 6.77 -12.10
C ASP A 95 5.63 7.25 -11.21
N ALA A 96 4.64 6.38 -10.94
CA ALA A 96 3.54 6.70 -10.02
C ALA A 96 4.03 6.93 -8.59
N PHE A 97 5.06 6.19 -8.16
CA PHE A 97 5.74 6.43 -6.88
C PHE A 97 6.32 7.85 -6.82
N LEU A 98 7.12 8.26 -7.81
CA LEU A 98 7.78 9.57 -7.80
C LEU A 98 6.75 10.71 -7.80
N ASP A 99 5.71 10.61 -8.62
CA ASP A 99 4.63 11.59 -8.68
C ASP A 99 3.94 11.79 -7.33
N SER A 100 3.54 10.69 -6.68
CA SER A 100 2.85 10.73 -5.39
C SER A 100 3.79 11.13 -4.25
N PHE A 101 5.03 10.66 -4.29
CA PHE A 101 6.04 10.97 -3.27
C PHE A 101 6.42 12.45 -3.28
N PHE A 102 6.61 13.05 -4.46
CA PHE A 102 6.92 14.48 -4.54
C PHE A 102 5.75 15.32 -4.05
N LYS A 103 4.51 15.03 -4.44
CA LYS A 103 3.32 15.72 -3.90
C LYS A 103 3.24 15.60 -2.37
N ALA A 104 3.50 14.42 -1.82
CA ALA A 104 3.51 14.20 -0.38
C ALA A 104 4.54 15.09 0.35
N ILE A 105 5.77 15.19 -0.17
CA ILE A 105 6.84 16.01 0.40
C ILE A 105 6.47 17.50 0.42
N HIS A 106 5.80 17.99 -0.65
CA HIS A 106 5.33 19.37 -0.70
C HIS A 106 4.24 19.66 0.34
N HIS A 107 3.41 18.67 0.68
CA HIS A 107 2.39 18.83 1.72
C HIS A 107 2.95 18.66 3.13
N ARG A 108 3.87 17.71 3.36
CA ARG A 108 4.48 17.44 4.67
C ARG A 108 5.85 16.78 4.54
N TYR A 109 6.89 17.42 5.07
CA TYR A 109 8.27 16.91 5.01
C TYR A 109 8.54 15.86 6.11
N ASP A 110 8.36 14.58 5.79
CA ASP A 110 8.54 13.47 6.74
C ASP A 110 9.78 12.58 6.48
N ILE A 111 10.45 12.77 5.35
CA ILE A 111 11.50 11.85 4.87
C ILE A 111 12.70 11.74 5.81
N GLU A 112 12.91 12.76 6.64
CA GLU A 112 13.95 12.83 7.64
C GLU A 112 13.54 12.26 9.01
N LYS A 113 12.30 11.86 9.20
CA LYS A 113 11.87 11.22 10.43
C LYS A 113 12.51 9.82 10.55
N PRO A 114 12.90 9.37 11.75
CA PRO A 114 13.56 8.07 11.93
C PRO A 114 12.78 6.89 11.33
N ALA A 115 11.44 6.91 11.42
CA ALA A 115 10.59 5.87 10.85
C ALA A 115 10.68 5.84 9.31
N ALA A 116 10.55 6.99 8.64
CA ALA A 116 10.67 7.10 7.19
C ALA A 116 12.07 6.70 6.71
N ARG A 117 13.14 7.20 7.36
CA ARG A 117 14.52 6.80 7.02
C ARG A 117 14.74 5.29 7.13
N ARG A 118 14.20 4.64 8.17
CA ARG A 118 14.28 3.18 8.34
C ARG A 118 13.53 2.45 7.23
N LEU A 119 12.32 2.87 6.90
CA LEU A 119 11.51 2.28 5.84
C LEU A 119 12.20 2.37 4.49
N ILE A 120 12.67 3.57 4.11
CA ILE A 120 13.40 3.82 2.86
C ILE A 120 14.65 2.94 2.80
N ARG A 121 15.44 2.90 3.87
CA ARG A 121 16.65 2.05 3.93
C ARG A 121 16.31 0.57 3.74
N MET A 122 15.27 0.08 4.42
CA MET A 122 14.84 -1.32 4.31
C MET A 122 14.42 -1.66 2.87
N LYS A 123 13.58 -0.81 2.26
CA LYS A 123 13.12 -0.97 0.87
C LYS A 123 14.29 -0.94 -0.13
N LEU A 124 15.22 0.00 0.00
CA LEU A 124 16.42 0.06 -0.86
C LEU A 124 17.36 -1.13 -0.64
N ASN A 125 17.51 -1.60 0.61
CA ASN A 125 18.38 -2.74 0.88
C ASN A 125 17.85 -4.04 0.27
N ARG A 126 16.53 -4.16 0.05
CA ARG A 126 15.96 -5.29 -0.68
C ARG A 126 16.57 -5.43 -2.09
N MET A 127 16.84 -4.33 -2.79
CA MET A 127 17.50 -4.35 -4.10
C MET A 127 18.91 -4.93 -4.00
N ASN A 128 19.68 -4.57 -2.97
CA ASN A 128 21.02 -5.12 -2.76
C ASN A 128 20.97 -6.62 -2.45
N THR A 129 20.01 -7.06 -1.64
CA THR A 129 19.80 -8.49 -1.35
C THR A 129 19.47 -9.26 -2.62
N LEU A 130 18.53 -8.76 -3.43
CA LEU A 130 18.13 -9.40 -4.68
C LEU A 130 19.29 -9.47 -5.69
N ARG A 131 20.12 -8.42 -5.78
CA ARG A 131 21.33 -8.44 -6.62
C ARG A 131 22.30 -9.55 -6.22
N ARG A 132 22.63 -9.64 -4.92
CA ARG A 132 23.51 -10.70 -4.40
C ARG A 132 22.93 -12.10 -4.61
N GLU A 133 21.61 -12.23 -4.48
CA GLU A 133 20.91 -13.50 -4.70
C GLU A 133 20.97 -13.91 -6.18
N ASN A 134 20.74 -12.97 -7.11
CA ASN A 134 20.91 -13.22 -8.54
C ASN A 134 22.35 -13.64 -8.90
N GLU A 135 23.36 -12.93 -8.40
CA GLU A 135 24.77 -13.30 -8.61
C GLU A 135 25.05 -14.73 -8.13
N ARG A 136 24.55 -15.09 -6.94
CA ARG A 136 24.70 -16.44 -6.38
C ARG A 136 23.97 -17.50 -7.21
N LEU A 137 22.77 -17.20 -7.70
CA LEU A 137 21.97 -18.10 -8.53
C LEU A 137 22.66 -18.33 -9.88
N GLU A 138 23.17 -17.28 -10.52
CA GLU A 138 23.93 -17.36 -11.76
C GLU A 138 25.19 -18.22 -11.60
N ASP A 139 25.94 -18.03 -10.52
CA ASP A 139 27.11 -18.84 -10.21
C ASP A 139 26.76 -20.32 -9.98
N THR A 140 25.66 -20.58 -9.27
CA THR A 140 25.18 -21.95 -9.03
C THR A 140 24.76 -22.62 -10.33
N LEU A 141 24.00 -21.92 -11.17
CA LEU A 141 23.57 -22.41 -12.48
C LEU A 141 24.78 -22.67 -13.38
N ARG A 142 25.79 -21.80 -13.35
CA ARG A 142 27.04 -21.98 -14.10
C ARG A 142 27.76 -23.24 -13.66
N ARG A 143 27.93 -23.46 -12.34
CA ARG A 143 28.59 -24.67 -11.80
C ARG A 143 27.82 -25.94 -12.18
N GLN A 144 26.49 -25.91 -12.10
CA GLN A 144 25.64 -27.02 -12.51
C GLN A 144 25.79 -27.32 -14.00
N ARG A 145 25.79 -26.30 -14.86
CA ARG A 145 26.02 -26.47 -16.31
C ARG A 145 27.38 -27.07 -16.61
N GLU A 146 28.44 -26.59 -15.97
CA GLU A 146 29.79 -27.15 -16.13
C GLU A 146 29.87 -28.61 -15.65
N PHE A 147 29.19 -28.94 -14.54
CA PHE A 147 29.11 -30.31 -14.06
C PHE A 147 28.36 -31.24 -15.04
N MET A 148 27.19 -30.82 -15.53
CA MET A 148 26.42 -31.58 -16.52
C MET A 148 27.20 -31.77 -17.82
N LYS A 149 27.95 -30.75 -18.26
CA LYS A 149 28.86 -30.85 -19.41
C LYS A 149 29.93 -31.91 -19.21
N LYS A 150 30.58 -31.95 -18.03
CA LYS A 150 31.56 -33.00 -17.70
C LYS A 150 30.92 -34.38 -17.70
N LEU A 151 29.77 -34.53 -17.04
CA LEU A 151 29.07 -35.81 -17.00
C LEU A 151 28.63 -36.28 -18.39
N ALA A 152 28.19 -35.37 -19.26
CA ALA A 152 27.87 -35.68 -20.65
C ALA A 152 29.12 -36.15 -21.44
N ALA A 153 30.30 -35.58 -21.17
CA ALA A 153 31.55 -36.06 -21.76
C ALA A 153 31.88 -37.49 -21.30
N GLU A 154 31.70 -37.81 -20.01
CA GLU A 154 31.89 -39.17 -19.49
C GLU A 154 30.94 -40.18 -20.16
N TYR A 155 29.64 -39.86 -20.24
CA TYR A 155 28.68 -40.69 -20.99
C TYR A 155 29.05 -40.84 -22.47
N THR A 156 29.63 -39.81 -23.08
CA THR A 156 30.14 -39.90 -24.46
C THR A 156 31.32 -40.87 -24.56
N LEU A 157 32.22 -40.90 -23.57
CA LEU A 157 33.33 -41.85 -23.53
C LEU A 157 32.84 -43.29 -23.32
N LEU A 158 31.94 -43.50 -22.35
CA LEU A 158 31.31 -44.81 -22.11
C LEU A 158 30.61 -45.34 -23.37
N GLY A 159 29.91 -44.46 -24.10
CA GLY A 159 29.30 -44.83 -25.39
C GLY A 159 30.32 -45.34 -26.41
N LYS A 160 31.51 -44.72 -26.48
CA LYS A 160 32.59 -45.17 -27.37
C LYS A 160 33.20 -46.49 -26.93
N GLU A 161 33.29 -46.74 -25.63
CA GLU A 161 33.75 -48.02 -25.07
C GLU A 161 32.75 -49.14 -25.41
N CYS A 162 31.46 -48.91 -25.24
CA CYS A 162 30.42 -49.85 -25.67
C CYS A 162 30.48 -50.14 -27.19
N GLU A 163 30.80 -49.16 -28.03
CA GLU A 163 31.05 -49.40 -29.47
C GLU A 163 32.21 -50.38 -29.69
N ARG A 164 33.32 -50.24 -28.94
CA ARG A 164 34.50 -51.13 -29.05
C ARG A 164 34.17 -52.56 -28.62
N GLU A 165 33.36 -52.70 -27.58
CA GLU A 165 32.86 -53.98 -27.06
C GLU A 165 31.69 -54.56 -27.89
N ARG A 166 31.34 -53.94 -29.02
CA ARG A 166 30.26 -54.37 -29.94
C ARG A 166 28.87 -54.40 -29.28
N MET A 167 28.60 -53.46 -28.38
CA MET A 167 27.31 -53.26 -27.69
C MET A 167 26.57 -52.00 -28.21
N PRO A 168 25.94 -52.04 -29.41
CA PRO A 168 25.39 -50.85 -30.06
C PRO A 168 24.21 -50.21 -29.31
N GLU A 169 23.34 -51.01 -28.68
CA GLU A 169 22.20 -50.49 -27.91
C GLU A 169 22.66 -49.71 -26.66
N ALA A 170 23.64 -50.27 -25.94
CA ALA A 170 24.25 -49.62 -24.77
C ALA A 170 25.00 -48.34 -25.18
N ALA A 171 25.72 -48.36 -26.31
CA ALA A 171 26.37 -47.17 -26.85
C ALA A 171 25.35 -46.06 -27.17
N ALA A 172 24.26 -46.39 -27.87
CA ALA A 172 23.19 -45.44 -28.20
C ALA A 172 22.52 -44.86 -26.95
N ALA A 173 22.29 -45.69 -25.91
CA ALA A 173 21.72 -45.23 -24.64
C ALA A 173 22.63 -44.21 -23.94
N ASN A 174 23.93 -44.47 -23.88
CA ASN A 174 24.92 -43.56 -23.30
C ASN A 174 24.98 -42.22 -24.06
N TYR A 175 24.97 -42.24 -25.40
CA TYR A 175 24.94 -41.00 -26.18
C TYR A 175 23.64 -40.20 -26.03
N ARG A 176 22.48 -40.88 -25.94
CA ARG A 176 21.22 -40.19 -25.61
C ARG A 176 21.30 -39.53 -24.25
N LYS A 177 21.87 -40.20 -23.25
CA LYS A 177 22.05 -39.63 -21.91
C LYS A 177 22.99 -38.43 -21.91
N ALA A 178 24.09 -38.49 -22.65
CA ALA A 178 24.98 -37.34 -22.83
C ALA A 178 24.26 -36.13 -23.42
N LEU A 179 23.39 -36.33 -24.42
CA LEU A 179 22.62 -35.25 -25.05
C LEU A 179 21.49 -34.72 -24.16
N GLU A 180 20.89 -35.56 -23.32
CA GLU A 180 19.92 -35.14 -22.30
C GLU A 180 20.57 -34.21 -21.27
N LEU A 181 21.79 -34.55 -20.83
CA LEU A 181 22.54 -33.77 -19.85
C LEU A 181 23.15 -32.50 -20.44
N TYR A 182 23.62 -32.57 -21.69
CA TYR A 182 24.20 -31.43 -22.40
C TYR A 182 23.86 -31.50 -23.90
N PRO A 183 22.81 -30.79 -24.35
CA PRO A 183 22.34 -30.86 -25.73
C PRO A 183 23.37 -30.44 -26.79
N GLU A 184 24.35 -29.63 -26.41
CA GLU A 184 25.46 -29.17 -27.26
C GLU A 184 26.62 -30.19 -27.38
N ALA A 185 26.48 -31.39 -26.83
CA ALA A 185 27.46 -32.48 -27.00
C ALA A 185 27.50 -32.98 -28.46
N HIS A 186 28.19 -32.23 -29.34
CA HIS A 186 28.23 -32.51 -30.78
C HIS A 186 28.81 -33.88 -31.14
N GLU A 187 29.77 -34.38 -30.35
CA GLU A 187 30.36 -35.69 -30.58
C GLU A 187 29.36 -36.82 -30.29
N ALA A 188 28.67 -36.78 -29.14
CA ALA A 188 27.60 -37.73 -28.82
C ALA A 188 26.50 -37.73 -29.88
N ARG A 189 26.09 -36.56 -30.36
CA ARG A 189 25.10 -36.43 -31.45
C ARG A 189 25.54 -37.14 -32.73
N ARG A 190 26.79 -36.92 -33.14
CA ARG A 190 27.36 -37.53 -34.35
C ARG A 190 27.45 -39.05 -34.21
N ARG A 191 27.93 -39.53 -33.06
CA ARG A 191 28.10 -40.96 -32.78
C ARG A 191 26.76 -41.69 -32.67
N LEU A 192 25.78 -41.10 -32.00
CA LEU A 192 24.42 -41.64 -31.93
C LEU A 192 23.82 -41.86 -33.33
N ALA A 193 24.02 -40.92 -34.25
CA ALA A 193 23.54 -41.08 -35.64
C ALA A 193 24.25 -42.21 -36.39
N ALA A 194 25.50 -42.54 -36.04
CA ALA A 194 26.25 -43.64 -36.64
C ALA A 194 25.86 -45.02 -36.08
N VAL A 195 25.53 -45.09 -34.78
CA VAL A 195 25.16 -46.33 -34.08
C VAL A 195 23.67 -46.65 -34.20
N SER A 196 22.83 -45.63 -34.36
CA SER A 196 21.41 -45.75 -34.69
C SER A 196 21.16 -45.12 -36.07
N PRO A 197 21.63 -45.73 -37.18
CA PRO A 197 21.16 -45.32 -38.49
C PRO A 197 19.64 -45.45 -38.47
N ARG A 198 18.94 -44.41 -38.96
CA ARG A 198 17.47 -44.36 -39.05
C ARG A 198 16.95 -45.75 -39.37
N GLY A 199 16.04 -46.26 -38.54
CA GLY A 199 15.41 -47.55 -38.76
C GLY A 199 14.99 -47.68 -40.21
N GLY A 200 15.20 -48.87 -40.77
CA GLY A 200 14.59 -49.24 -42.03
C GLY A 200 13.08 -49.06 -41.92
N GLU A 201 12.59 -47.94 -42.42
CA GLU A 201 11.33 -47.91 -43.16
C GLU A 201 11.68 -48.49 -44.53
N GLY A 202 11.46 -49.79 -44.68
CA GLY A 202 11.72 -50.53 -45.90
C GLY A 202 11.30 -51.98 -45.73
N GLY A 203 10.06 -52.29 -46.14
CA GLY A 203 9.49 -53.64 -46.16
C GLY A 203 8.00 -53.63 -45.88
#